data_AF-A0A5J6QP73-F1
#
_entry.id   AF-A0A5J6QP73-F1
#
_cell.length_a   1.000
_cell.length_b   1.000
_cell.length_c   1.000
_cell.angle_alpha   90.00
_cell.angle_beta   90.00
_cell.angle_gamma   90.00
#
_symmetry.space_group_name_H-M   'P 1'
#
loop_
_entity.id
_entity.type
_entity.pdbx_description
1 polymer ?
#
loop_
_entity_poly.entity_id
_entity_poly.type
_entity_poly.pdbx_seq_one_letter_code
_entity_poly.pdbx_strand_id
1 'polypeptide(L)'
;MKSIDLRVEGMTCASCVRHVNSALASVAGVDEVSIDLATGRVRVSGDADAQALVAALQDAGYPARREASAPEASKARGCGGGSCCCH
;
A
#
# COMPACT_ATOMS: atom_id res chain seq x y z
N MET A 1 10.18 -14.90 0.77
CA MET A 1 10.11 -13.69 1.62
C MET A 1 10.06 -12.49 0.70
N LYS A 2 8.89 -11.82 0.62
CA LYS A 2 8.71 -10.61 -0.19
C LYS A 2 8.77 -9.39 0.73
N SER A 3 9.38 -8.32 0.23
CA SER A 3 9.39 -7.03 0.89
C SER A 3 8.80 -5.98 -0.04
N ILE A 4 7.87 -5.20 0.50
CA ILE A 4 7.11 -4.18 -0.21
C ILE A 4 7.48 -2.84 0.39
N ASP A 5 7.94 -1.92 -0.46
CA ASP A 5 8.25 -0.56 -0.05
C ASP A 5 7.09 0.37 -0.44
N LEU A 6 6.64 1.18 0.52
CA LEU A 6 5.49 2.07 0.45
C LEU A 6 5.94 3.45 0.89
N ARG A 7 5.56 4.47 0.13
CA ARG A 7 5.69 5.87 0.49
C ARG A 7 4.36 6.37 1.01
N VAL A 8 4.32 6.92 2.23
CA VAL A 8 3.11 7.53 2.78
C VAL A 8 3.25 9.04 2.70
N GLU A 9 2.27 9.70 2.09
CA GLU A 9 2.24 11.16 2.02
C GLU A 9 1.62 11.71 3.30
N GLY A 10 2.22 12.74 3.89
CA GLY A 10 1.68 13.40 5.08
C GLY A 10 2.09 12.79 6.43
N MET A 11 3.04 11.85 6.49
CA MET A 11 3.69 11.44 7.76
C MET A 11 4.55 12.59 8.32
N THR A 12 3.91 13.55 8.99
CA THR A 12 4.57 14.73 9.58
C THR A 12 4.66 14.67 11.10
N CYS A 13 4.06 13.67 11.75
CA CYS A 13 4.02 13.58 13.20
C CYS A 13 4.24 12.14 13.70
N ALA A 14 4.97 12.00 14.82
CA ALA A 14 5.27 10.72 15.46
C ALA A 14 3.99 9.93 15.83
N SER A 15 2.89 10.63 16.13
CA SER A 15 1.59 10.03 16.43
C SER A 15 0.96 9.37 15.20
N CYS A 16 1.08 9.97 14.01
CA CYS A 16 0.57 9.42 12.76
C CYS A 16 1.31 8.13 12.38
N VAL A 17 2.62 8.10 12.62
CA VAL A 17 3.46 6.91 12.35
C VAL A 17 3.00 5.72 13.17
N ARG A 18 2.72 5.90 14.46
CA ARG A 18 2.27 4.79 15.30
C ARG A 18 0.93 4.24 14.84
N HIS A 19 0.00 5.12 14.45
CA HIS A 19 -1.30 4.71 13.91
C HIS A 19 -1.14 3.90 12.61
N VAL A 20 -0.33 4.40 11.68
CA VAL A 20 -0.02 3.74 10.41
C VAL A 20 0.65 2.38 10.64
N ASN A 21 1.63 2.32 11.54
CA ASN A 21 2.30 1.08 11.91
C ASN A 21 1.32 0.03 12.45
N SER A 22 0.46 0.41 13.40
CA SER A 22 -0.53 -0.50 13.98
C SER A 22 -1.57 -0.96 12.96
N ALA A 23 -1.99 -0.09 12.04
CA ALA A 23 -2.89 -0.45 10.96
C ALA A 23 -2.25 -1.50 10.03
N LEU A 24 -0.98 -1.31 9.65
CA LEU A 24 -0.24 -2.25 8.80
C LEU A 24 0.05 -3.57 9.51
N ALA A 25 0.44 -3.53 10.78
CA ALA A 25 0.67 -4.72 11.59
C ALA A 25 -0.61 -5.55 11.81
N SER A 26 -1.79 -4.95 11.62
CA SER A 26 -3.08 -5.66 11.68
C SER A 26 -3.46 -6.33 10.35
N VAL A 27 -2.73 -6.06 9.26
CA VAL A 27 -2.99 -6.68 7.95
C VAL A 27 -2.47 -8.11 7.95
N ALA A 28 -3.32 -9.04 7.51
CA ALA A 28 -2.93 -10.44 7.38
C ALA A 28 -1.78 -10.62 6.38
N GLY A 29 -0.76 -11.38 6.78
CA GLY A 29 0.44 -11.62 5.97
C GLY A 29 1.57 -10.62 6.21
N VAL A 30 1.45 -9.71 7.18
CA VAL A 30 2.55 -8.85 7.62
C VAL A 30 3.33 -9.57 8.72
N ASP A 31 4.63 -9.77 8.50
CA ASP A 31 5.58 -10.31 9.49
C ASP A 31 6.34 -9.17 10.17
N GLU A 32 6.86 -8.24 9.36
CA GLU A 32 7.68 -7.13 9.83
C GLU A 32 7.28 -5.81 9.16
N VAL A 33 7.26 -4.73 9.95
CA VAL A 33 7.01 -3.36 9.47
C VAL A 33 8.18 -2.49 9.92
N SER A 34 8.81 -1.83 8.95
CA SER A 34 9.91 -0.89 9.14
C SER A 34 9.51 0.46 8.59
N ILE A 35 9.52 1.50 9.42
CA ILE A 35 9.15 2.86 9.01
C ILE A 35 10.38 3.76 9.12
N ASP A 36 10.72 4.40 8.02
CA ASP A 36 11.83 5.33 7.90
C ASP A 36 11.29 6.76 7.81
N LEU A 37 11.24 7.44 8.95
CA LEU A 37 10.76 8.82 9.06
C LEU A 37 11.66 9.83 8.36
N ALA A 38 12.97 9.54 8.29
CA ALA A 38 13.94 10.42 7.65
C ALA A 38 13.66 10.56 6.14
N THR A 39 13.18 9.49 5.51
CA THR A 39 12.86 9.46 4.07
C THR A 39 11.37 9.38 3.75
N GLY A 40 10.51 9.20 4.76
CA GLY A 40 9.06 9.01 4.59
C GLY A 40 8.69 7.67 3.96
N ARG A 41 9.52 6.64 4.15
CA ARG A 41 9.33 5.30 3.58
C ARG A 41 8.83 4.30 4.61
N VAL A 42 8.08 3.31 4.14
CA VAL A 42 7.53 2.21 4.92
C VAL A 42 7.81 0.92 4.19
N ARG A 43 8.63 0.07 4.79
CA ARG A 43 8.92 -1.26 4.30
C ARG A 43 8.12 -2.29 5.08
N VAL A 44 7.39 -3.13 4.36
CA VAL A 44 6.63 -4.24 4.93
C VAL A 44 7.22 -5.53 4.40
N SER A 45 7.60 -6.43 5.30
CA SER A 45 8.11 -7.76 4.99
C SER A 45 7.05 -8.80 5.35
N GLY A 46 6.74 -9.68 4.40
CA GLY A 46 5.75 -10.74 4.59
C GLY A 46 5.15 -11.26 3.28
N ASP A 47 3.97 -11.85 3.39
CA ASP A 47 3.13 -12.33 2.28
C ASP A 47 1.93 -11.40 2.02
N ALA A 48 1.85 -10.25 2.69
CA ALA A 48 0.79 -9.27 2.51
C ALA A 48 0.75 -8.69 1.09
N ASP A 49 -0.45 -8.52 0.56
CA ASP A 49 -0.66 -7.85 -0.73
C ASP A 49 -0.43 -6.35 -0.62
N ALA A 50 0.43 -5.83 -1.47
CA ALA A 50 0.68 -4.40 -1.53
C ALA A 50 -0.57 -3.57 -1.90
N GLN A 51 -1.64 -4.21 -2.41
CA GLN A 51 -2.93 -3.55 -2.68
C GLN A 51 -3.76 -3.44 -1.41
N ALA A 52 -3.76 -4.49 -0.60
CA ALA A 52 -4.40 -4.51 0.70
C ALA A 52 -3.75 -3.47 1.63
N LEU A 53 -2.41 -3.40 1.65
CA LEU A 53 -1.68 -2.42 2.45
C LEU A 53 -2.05 -0.97 2.05
N VAL A 54 -2.04 -0.66 0.75
CA VAL A 54 -2.40 0.68 0.25
C VAL A 54 -3.89 0.99 0.48
N ALA A 55 -4.78 0.01 0.35
CA ALA A 55 -6.21 0.19 0.62
C ALA A 55 -6.47 0.46 2.12
N ALA A 56 -5.85 -0.31 3.01
CA ALA A 56 -5.98 -0.13 4.46
C ALA A 56 -5.49 1.25 4.90
N LEU A 57 -4.39 1.73 4.32
CA LEU A 57 -3.88 3.07 4.61
C LEU A 57 -4.80 4.17 4.08
N GLN A 58 -5.32 4.04 2.86
CA GLN A 58 -6.28 4.99 2.30
C GLN A 58 -7.58 5.06 3.11
N ASP A 59 -8.11 3.91 3.56
CA ASP A 59 -9.29 3.83 4.42
C ASP A 59 -9.07 4.52 5.76
N ALA A 60 -7.85 4.40 6.31
CA ALA A 60 -7.41 5.12 7.50
C ALA A 60 -7.13 6.63 7.26
N GLY A 61 -7.27 7.13 6.03
CA GLY A 61 -7.03 8.53 5.67
C GLY A 61 -5.57 8.88 5.40
N TYR A 62 -4.71 7.88 5.19
CA TYR A 62 -3.28 8.03 4.91
C TYR A 62 -2.98 7.57 3.48
N PRO A 63 -2.97 8.48 2.48
CA PRO A 63 -2.63 8.11 1.12
C PRO A 63 -1.20 7.57 1.05
N ALA A 64 -1.06 6.35 0.52
CA ALA A 64 0.22 5.67 0.36
C ALA A 64 0.38 5.12 -1.05
N ARG A 65 1.62 5.12 -1.55
CA ARG A 65 2.00 4.67 -2.89
C ARG A 65 3.14 3.67 -2.80
N ARG A 66 3.08 2.59 -3.57
CA ARG A 66 4.20 1.63 -3.64
C ARG A 66 5.42 2.27 -4.31
N GLU A 67 6.58 2.22 -3.65
CA GLU A 67 7.87 2.50 -4.29
C GLU A 67 8.32 1.20 -4.95
N ALA A 68 8.26 1.14 -6.28
CA ALA A 68 8.35 -0.10 -7.04
C ALA A 68 9.67 -0.86 -6.80
N SER A 69 9.58 -1.97 -6.07
CA SER A 69 10.45 -3.13 -6.23
C SER A 69 9.55 -4.33 -6.54
N ALA A 70 9.64 -4.83 -7.78
CA ALA A 70 8.84 -5.89 -8.41
C ALA A 70 7.35 -5.55 -8.75
N PRO A 71 7.00 -5.50 -10.05
CA PRO A 71 5.64 -5.25 -10.50
C PRO A 71 4.87 -6.57 -10.57
N GLU A 72 3.93 -6.81 -9.66
CA GLU A 72 2.84 -7.73 -9.99
C GLU A 72 1.54 -7.37 -9.26
N ALA A 73 0.49 -7.39 -10.08
CA ALA A 73 -0.94 -7.37 -9.76
C ALA A 73 -1.54 -6.10 -9.13
N SER A 74 -2.67 -5.60 -9.63
CA SER A 74 -3.40 -5.86 -10.86
C SER A 74 -4.42 -4.73 -10.94
N LYS A 75 -4.20 -3.76 -11.83
CA LYS A 75 -5.30 -2.93 -12.30
C LYS A 75 -6.04 -3.75 -13.33
N ALA A 76 -6.88 -4.67 -12.83
CA ALA A 76 -8.00 -5.21 -13.57
C ALA A 76 -8.97 -4.04 -13.86
N ARG A 77 -8.61 -3.22 -14.85
CA ARG A 77 -9.58 -2.61 -15.74
C ARG A 77 -9.59 -3.45 -17.01
N GLY A 78 -10.10 -4.67 -16.84
CA GLY A 78 -10.86 -5.29 -17.91
C GLY A 78 -12.15 -4.48 -18.07
N CYS A 79 -12.14 -3.54 -18.99
CA CYS A 79 -13.31 -3.29 -19.82
C CYS A 79 -12.78 -3.46 -21.26
N GLY A 80 -12.59 -4.73 -21.62
CA GLY A 80 -12.37 -5.14 -22.99
C GLY A 80 -13.68 -5.05 -23.77
N GLY A 81 -13.55 -4.74 -25.06
CA GLY A 81 -14.63 -4.73 -26.06
C GLY A 81 -15.31 -3.36 -26.13
N GLY A 82 -15.13 -2.54 -27.16
CA GLY A 82 -15.03 -2.89 -28.56
C GLY A 82 -16.42 -3.17 -29.12
N SER A 83 -17.02 -2.14 -29.73
CA SER A 83 -18.18 -2.19 -30.62
C SER A 83 -19.52 -2.61 -30.00
N CYS A 84 -20.43 -1.64 -29.82
CA CYS A 84 -21.80 -1.74 -30.35
C CYS A 84 -22.51 -0.38 -30.24
N CYS A 85 -22.70 0.25 -31.39
CA CYS A 85 -23.71 1.25 -31.69
C CYS A 85 -25.12 0.75 -31.28
N CYS A 86 -26.02 1.68 -30.91
CA CYS A 86 -27.52 1.65 -30.84
C CYS A 86 -27.95 2.47 -29.58
N HIS A 87 -28.69 3.58 -29.61
CA HIS A 87 -29.57 4.25 -30.58
C HIS A 87 -29.47 5.76 -30.38
#